data_AF-A0A4U0V7R5-F1
#
_entry.id   AF-A0A4U0V7R5-F1
#
_cell.length_a   1.000
_cell.length_b   1.000
_cell.length_c   1.000
_cell.angle_alpha   90.00
_cell.angle_beta   90.00
_cell.angle_gamma   90.00
#
_symmetry.space_group_name_H-M   'P 1'
#
loop_
_entity.id
_entity.type
_entity.pdbx_description
1 polymer ?
#
loop_
_entity_poly.entity_id
_entity_poly.type
_entity_poly.pdbx_seq_one_letter_code
_entity_poly.pdbx_strand_id
1 'polypeptide(L)'
;MADITPDFNICLKAKGAQVVLRKEFDVQRINSFLQEAYSINARIADLTRELRSIRPSYLSTAPPPRRRQLASNDGLHDRGRPLTDNERDAIDAHSKQLLRQLNGAIQNLKQAEDVRNQTADSVALSKRARGGLGALGRWAAGGAVTAKSIDEEQEEAERKTVGTHRESVIVYLQRRLEEAGRVQSEMMEVRLGREVEKSKS
;
A
#
# COMPACT_ATOMS: atom_id res chain seq x y z
N MET A 1 16.23 12.05 -17.24
CA MET A 1 15.72 12.02 -18.63
C MET A 1 14.97 13.31 -18.89
N ALA A 2 15.21 13.95 -20.03
CA ALA A 2 14.54 15.20 -20.41
C ALA A 2 13.12 14.94 -20.91
N ASP A 3 12.18 15.85 -20.64
CA ASP A 3 10.82 15.78 -21.14
C ASP A 3 10.78 16.18 -22.62
N ILE A 4 10.62 15.19 -23.51
CA ILE A 4 10.59 15.36 -24.97
C ILE A 4 9.16 15.61 -25.52
N THR A 5 8.15 15.61 -24.65
CA THR A 5 6.75 15.84 -25.01
C THR A 5 6.52 17.11 -25.84
N PRO A 6 7.16 18.27 -25.53
CA PRO A 6 6.96 19.48 -26.35
C PRO A 6 7.46 19.32 -27.79
N ASP A 7 8.67 18.77 -27.98
CA ASP A 7 9.26 18.55 -29.31
C ASP A 7 8.44 17.52 -30.11
N PHE A 8 7.97 16.47 -29.44
CA PHE A 8 7.10 15.47 -30.04
C PHE A 8 5.75 16.08 -30.48
N ASN A 9 5.17 16.98 -29.68
CA ASN A 9 3.93 17.67 -30.02
C ASN A 9 4.07 18.63 -31.21
N ILE A 10 5.25 19.22 -31.42
CA ILE A 10 5.56 20.02 -32.62
C ILE A 10 5.51 19.11 -33.85
N CYS A 11 6.14 17.94 -33.79
CA CYS A 11 6.12 16.95 -34.88
C CYS A 11 4.71 16.42 -35.16
N LEU A 12 3.90 16.16 -34.14
CA LEU A 12 2.52 15.72 -34.29
C LEU A 12 1.65 16.77 -34.98
N LYS A 13 1.76 18.04 -34.58
CA LYS A 13 1.06 19.15 -35.25
C LYS A 13 1.46 19.27 -36.72
N ALA A 14 2.74 19.13 -37.03
CA ALA A 14 3.23 19.18 -38.42
C ALA A 14 2.68 18.04 -39.30
N LYS A 15 2.27 16.92 -38.70
CA LYS A 15 1.63 15.79 -39.37
C LYS A 15 0.10 15.81 -39.31
N GLY A 16 -0.51 16.88 -38.78
CA GLY A 16 -1.96 16.99 -38.62
C GLY A 16 -2.54 16.03 -37.57
N ALA A 17 -1.71 15.46 -36.69
CA ALA A 17 -2.13 14.57 -35.62
C ALA A 17 -2.47 15.34 -34.34
N GLN A 18 -3.30 14.75 -33.47
CA GLN A 18 -3.59 15.31 -32.15
C GLN A 18 -2.34 15.33 -31.28
N VAL A 19 -2.16 16.42 -30.52
CA VAL A 19 -1.08 16.55 -29.53
C VAL A 19 -1.31 15.63 -28.34
N VAL A 20 -0.21 15.11 -27.80
CA VAL A 20 -0.23 14.39 -26.52
C VAL A 20 -0.49 15.41 -25.42
N LEU A 21 -1.68 15.32 -24.82
CA LEU A 21 -2.05 16.05 -23.62
C LEU A 21 -1.49 15.30 -22.40
N ARG A 22 -1.00 16.06 -21.43
CA ARG A 22 -0.61 15.49 -20.14
C ARG A 22 -1.86 14.93 -19.47
N LYS A 23 -1.87 13.62 -19.23
CA LYS A 23 -2.96 12.99 -18.49
C LYS A 23 -2.81 13.33 -17.02
N GLU A 24 -3.74 14.13 -16.49
CA GLU A 24 -3.81 14.40 -15.06
C GLU A 24 -4.34 13.15 -14.36
N PHE A 25 -3.55 12.61 -13.43
CA PHE A 25 -3.95 11.48 -12.62
C PHE A 25 -4.70 11.99 -11.39
N ASP A 26 -6.03 11.88 -11.42
CA ASP A 26 -6.90 12.22 -10.29
C ASP A 26 -7.22 10.98 -9.47
N VAL A 27 -6.70 10.91 -8.24
CA VAL A 27 -6.91 9.80 -7.29
C VAL A 27 -8.40 9.57 -7.00
N GLN A 28 -9.23 10.62 -6.99
CA GLN A 28 -10.68 10.52 -6.74
C GLN A 28 -11.44 9.84 -7.89
N ARG A 29 -10.86 9.84 -9.09
CA ARG A 29 -11.41 9.16 -10.28
C ARG A 29 -10.84 7.76 -10.49
N ILE A 30 -9.89 7.32 -9.68
CA ILE A 30 -9.33 5.97 -9.78
C ILE A 30 -10.31 4.95 -9.18
N ASN A 31 -10.21 3.68 -9.61
CA ASN A 31 -10.96 2.58 -8.99
C ASN A 31 -10.75 2.49 -7.47
N SER A 32 -11.78 1.99 -6.77
CA SER A 32 -11.83 1.87 -5.31
C SER A 32 -10.65 1.10 -4.70
N PHE A 33 -10.19 0.03 -5.36
CA PHE A 33 -9.03 -0.74 -4.91
C PHE A 33 -7.78 0.14 -4.77
N LEU A 34 -7.47 0.94 -5.79
CA LEU A 34 -6.30 1.80 -5.76
C LEU A 34 -6.46 2.94 -4.76
N GLN A 35 -7.65 3.50 -4.61
CA GLN A 35 -7.93 4.50 -3.57
C GLN A 35 -7.63 3.97 -2.16
N GLU A 36 -8.09 2.75 -1.87
CA GLU A 36 -7.84 2.10 -0.59
C GLU A 36 -6.36 1.76 -0.41
N ALA A 37 -5.70 1.24 -1.44
CA ALA A 37 -4.25 0.99 -1.42
C ALA A 37 -3.44 2.27 -1.14
N TYR A 38 -3.79 3.40 -1.78
CA TYR A 38 -3.15 4.69 -1.53
C TYR A 38 -3.38 5.18 -0.08
N SER A 39 -4.60 5.04 0.42
CA SER A 39 -4.95 5.39 1.80
C SER A 39 -4.15 4.57 2.82
N ILE A 40 -4.03 3.25 2.61
CA ILE A 40 -3.23 2.37 3.45
C ILE A 40 -1.75 2.78 3.39
N ASN A 41 -1.20 3.01 2.19
CA ASN A 41 0.19 3.42 2.03
C ASN A 41 0.49 4.75 2.74
N ALA A 42 -0.40 5.74 2.64
CA ALA A 42 -0.27 7.02 3.32
C ALA A 42 -0.21 6.83 4.84
N ARG A 43 -1.10 6.00 5.40
CA ARG A 43 -1.10 5.69 6.84
C ARG A 43 0.16 4.95 7.30
N ILE A 44 0.68 4.01 6.50
CA ILE A 44 1.96 3.34 6.80
C ILE A 44 3.11 4.36 6.80
N ALA A 45 3.13 5.27 5.81
CA ALA A 45 4.16 6.30 5.71
C ALA A 45 4.10 7.28 6.88
N ASP A 46 2.90 7.69 7.30
CA ASP A 46 2.70 8.57 8.45
C ASP A 46 3.18 7.90 9.75
N LEU A 47 2.80 6.64 10.00
CA LEU A 47 3.28 5.87 11.15
C LEU A 47 4.81 5.75 11.16
N THR A 48 5.40 5.42 10.00
CA THR A 48 6.86 5.30 9.88
C THR A 48 7.57 6.62 10.17
N ARG A 49 7.01 7.74 9.67
CA ARG A 49 7.54 9.08 9.92
C ARG A 49 7.43 9.44 11.39
N GLU A 50 6.31 9.15 12.03
CA GLU A 50 6.09 9.37 13.45
C GLU A 50 7.10 8.60 14.30
N LEU A 51 7.23 7.29 14.10
CA LEU A 51 8.18 6.43 14.80
C LEU A 51 9.63 6.92 14.67
N ARG A 52 10.03 7.33 13.46
CA ARG A 52 11.37 7.90 13.23
C ARG A 52 11.56 9.23 13.94
N SER A 53 10.53 10.07 13.97
CA SER A 53 10.60 11.39 14.61
C SER A 53 10.71 11.31 16.12
N ILE A 54 10.05 10.32 16.74
CA ILE A 54 10.07 10.13 18.21
C ILE A 54 11.24 9.27 18.68
N ARG A 55 11.94 8.55 17.78
CA ARG A 55 13.07 7.67 18.13
C ARG A 55 14.12 8.34 19.04
N PRO A 56 14.58 9.60 18.79
CA PRO A 56 15.57 10.24 19.64
C PRO A 56 15.08 10.48 21.08
N SER A 57 13.84 10.97 21.25
CA SER A 57 13.25 11.24 22.57
C SER A 57 12.83 9.96 23.29
N TYR A 58 12.40 8.94 22.55
CA TYR A 58 12.08 7.60 23.06
C TYR A 58 13.31 6.88 23.61
N LEU A 59 14.43 6.93 22.88
CA LEU A 59 15.69 6.31 23.29
C LEU A 59 16.54 7.20 24.20
N SER A 60 16.10 8.41 24.57
CA SER A 60 16.89 9.25 25.47
C SER A 60 16.84 8.73 26.91
N THR A 61 18.00 8.51 27.52
CA THR A 61 18.13 8.22 28.96
C THR A 61 18.59 9.43 29.77
N ALA A 62 18.65 10.60 29.13
CA ALA A 62 19.12 11.82 29.78
C ALA A 62 18.19 12.20 30.95
N PRO A 63 18.74 12.54 32.13
CA PRO A 63 17.93 13.07 33.21
C PRO A 63 17.27 14.38 32.75
N PRO A 64 16.00 14.64 33.14
CA PRO A 64 15.31 15.85 32.73
C PRO A 64 16.13 17.08 33.14
N PRO A 65 16.30 18.08 32.24
CA PRO A 65 17.11 19.25 32.55
C PRO A 65 16.54 19.96 33.78
N ARG A 66 17.36 20.12 34.84
CA ARG A 66 16.94 20.74 36.12
C ARG A 66 16.73 22.26 36.04
N ARG A 67 16.60 22.85 34.85
CA ARG A 67 16.48 24.29 34.69
C ARG A 67 15.04 24.66 34.37
N ARG A 68 14.27 24.96 35.42
CA ARG A 68 13.07 25.80 35.31
C ARG A 68 13.52 27.15 34.78
N GLN A 69 13.09 27.55 33.58
CA GLN A 69 12.66 28.93 33.30
C GLN A 69 12.06 29.07 31.90
N LEU A 70 10.88 29.68 31.89
CA LEU A 70 10.13 30.27 30.78
C LEU A 70 9.39 29.26 29.89
N ALA A 71 8.15 29.03 30.29
CA ALA A 71 7.10 28.46 29.47
C ALA A 71 6.91 29.31 28.21
N SER A 72 7.23 28.75 27.05
CA SER A 72 6.50 29.06 25.82
C SER A 72 5.40 28.03 25.72
N ASN A 73 4.19 28.50 26.00
CA ASN A 73 2.94 27.79 25.83
C ASN A 73 2.67 27.63 24.33
N ASP A 74 3.23 26.60 23.70
CA ASP A 74 2.78 26.19 22.38
C ASP A 74 2.69 24.66 22.30
N GLY A 75 1.49 24.19 21.97
CA GLY A 75 1.00 22.83 22.15
C GLY A 75 1.51 21.83 21.13
N LEU A 76 2.82 21.76 20.93
CA LEU A 76 3.46 20.72 20.14
C LEU A 76 4.53 20.08 21.02
N HIS A 77 4.30 18.83 21.43
CA HIS A 77 5.22 18.01 22.22
C HIS A 77 6.67 18.40 21.96
N ASP A 78 7.33 18.97 22.98
CA ASP A 78 8.73 19.39 22.94
C ASP A 78 9.58 18.19 22.50
N ARG A 79 9.88 18.11 21.20
CA ARG A 79 10.53 16.96 20.55
C ARG A 79 11.94 16.72 21.08
N GLY A 80 12.49 17.66 21.86
CA GLY A 80 13.76 17.54 22.57
C GLY A 80 13.66 16.96 23.98
N ARG A 81 12.47 16.85 24.58
CA ARG A 81 12.30 16.33 25.93
C ARG A 81 12.39 14.79 25.94
N PRO A 82 13.15 14.19 26.86
CA PRO A 82 13.13 12.74 27.07
C PRO A 82 11.73 12.26 27.46
N LEU A 83 11.22 11.22 26.79
CA LEU A 83 9.94 10.61 27.14
C LEU A 83 10.06 9.83 28.45
N THR A 84 9.02 9.88 29.29
CA THR A 84 8.85 9.05 30.48
C THR A 84 8.51 7.61 30.10
N ASP A 85 8.73 6.66 31.01
CA ASP A 85 8.46 5.24 30.71
C ASP A 85 6.97 4.98 30.40
N ASN A 86 6.05 5.66 31.09
CA ASN A 86 4.61 5.59 30.78
C ASN A 86 4.29 6.13 29.37
N GLU A 87 4.91 7.23 28.95
CA GLU A 87 4.73 7.78 27.61
C GLU A 87 5.27 6.82 26.53
N ARG A 88 6.41 6.16 26.80
CA ARG A 88 6.98 5.14 25.90
C ARG A 88 6.06 3.93 25.77
N ASP A 89 5.52 3.43 26.88
CA ASP A 89 4.60 2.28 26.89
C ASP A 89 3.30 2.60 26.13
N ALA A 90 2.77 3.82 26.28
CA ALA A 90 1.61 4.29 25.53
C ALA A 90 1.90 4.35 24.02
N ILE A 91 3.06 4.87 23.62
CA ILE A 91 3.52 4.89 22.22
C ILE A 91 3.64 3.48 21.66
N ASP A 92 4.20 2.54 22.42
CA ASP A 92 4.38 1.16 21.99
C ASP A 92 3.03 0.45 21.79
N ALA A 93 2.09 0.65 22.71
CA ALA A 93 0.74 0.11 22.62
C ALA A 93 -0.01 0.68 21.40
N HIS A 94 0.04 2.01 21.23
CA HIS A 94 -0.59 2.69 20.11
C HIS A 94 -0.01 2.23 18.76
N SER A 95 1.31 2.18 18.64
CA SER A 95 2.00 1.76 17.42
C SER A 95 1.68 0.30 17.07
N LYS A 96 1.66 -0.60 18.06
CA LYS A 96 1.24 -2.01 17.85
C LYS A 96 -0.20 -2.11 17.37
N GLN A 97 -1.09 -1.30 17.94
CA GLN A 97 -2.48 -1.26 17.51
C GLN A 97 -2.59 -0.81 16.05
N LEU A 98 -1.91 0.27 15.66
CA LEU A 98 -1.90 0.75 14.29
C LEU A 98 -1.33 -0.28 13.31
N LEU A 99 -0.21 -0.94 13.63
CA LEU A 99 0.34 -2.01 12.79
C LEU A 99 -0.66 -3.15 12.59
N ARG A 100 -1.37 -3.57 13.63
CA ARG A 100 -2.42 -4.61 13.53
C ARG A 100 -3.59 -4.17 12.67
N GLN A 101 -4.06 -2.92 12.85
CA GLN A 101 -5.13 -2.35 12.05
C GLN A 101 -4.74 -2.26 10.57
N LEU A 102 -3.52 -1.80 10.28
CA LEU A 102 -2.99 -1.72 8.91
C LEU A 102 -2.83 -3.10 8.28
N ASN A 103 -2.35 -4.10 9.03
CA ASN A 103 -2.32 -5.47 8.56
C ASN A 103 -3.73 -5.97 8.21
N GLY A 104 -4.71 -5.73 9.10
CA GLY A 104 -6.11 -6.06 8.85
C GLY A 104 -6.67 -5.39 7.59
N ALA A 105 -6.38 -4.10 7.38
CA ALA A 105 -6.79 -3.38 6.17
C ALA A 105 -6.17 -3.99 4.90
N ILE A 106 -4.89 -4.37 4.92
CA ILE A 106 -4.24 -5.04 3.78
C ILE A 106 -4.88 -6.41 3.52
N GLN A 107 -5.18 -7.19 4.56
CA GLN A 107 -5.85 -8.48 4.40
C GLN A 107 -7.26 -8.33 3.83
N ASN A 108 -8.02 -7.34 4.27
CA ASN A 108 -9.35 -7.05 3.73
C ASN A 108 -9.27 -6.66 2.24
N LEU A 109 -8.30 -5.81 1.88
CA LEU A 109 -8.06 -5.42 0.49
C LEU A 109 -7.71 -6.63 -0.39
N LYS A 110 -6.89 -7.55 0.13
CA LYS A 110 -6.55 -8.81 -0.54
C LYS A 110 -7.78 -9.70 -0.72
N GLN A 111 -8.55 -9.92 0.34
CA GLN A 111 -9.77 -10.74 0.29
C GLN A 111 -10.79 -10.19 -0.71
N ALA A 112 -10.95 -8.87 -0.78
CA ALA A 112 -11.82 -8.23 -1.76
C ALA A 112 -11.35 -8.50 -3.21
N GLU A 113 -10.04 -8.50 -3.46
CA GLU A 113 -9.48 -8.83 -4.78
C GLU A 113 -9.62 -10.32 -5.11
N ASP A 114 -9.41 -11.20 -4.14
CA ASP A 114 -9.60 -12.65 -4.32
C ASP A 114 -11.05 -12.97 -4.71
N VAL A 115 -12.03 -12.38 -4.01
CA VAL A 115 -13.46 -12.53 -4.31
C VAL A 115 -13.77 -11.98 -5.71
N ARG A 116 -13.19 -10.84 -6.09
CA ARG A 116 -13.37 -10.27 -7.43
C ARG A 116 -12.84 -11.21 -8.51
N ASN A 117 -11.65 -11.76 -8.33
CA ASN A 117 -11.04 -12.68 -9.29
C ASN A 117 -11.87 -13.98 -9.41
N GLN A 118 -12.27 -14.58 -8.30
CA GLN A 118 -13.14 -15.76 -8.29
C GLN A 118 -14.50 -15.50 -8.95
N THR A 119 -15.08 -14.32 -8.72
CA THR A 119 -16.33 -13.91 -9.37
C THR A 119 -16.13 -13.75 -10.88
N ALA A 120 -15.01 -13.15 -11.30
CA ALA A 120 -14.70 -12.98 -12.71
C ALA A 120 -14.53 -14.34 -13.43
N ASP A 121 -13.88 -15.31 -12.78
CA ASP A 121 -13.67 -16.66 -13.29
C ASP A 121 -14.98 -17.44 -13.38
N SER A 122 -15.81 -17.42 -12.32
CA SER A 122 -17.12 -18.07 -12.32
C SER A 122 -18.07 -17.47 -13.36
N VAL A 123 -18.05 -16.14 -13.54
CA VAL A 123 -18.82 -15.47 -14.59
C VAL A 123 -18.31 -15.90 -15.97
N ALA A 124 -17.00 -15.96 -16.20
CA ALA A 124 -16.45 -16.44 -17.46
C ALA A 124 -16.86 -17.89 -17.77
N LEU A 125 -16.83 -18.77 -16.77
CA LEU A 125 -17.31 -20.15 -16.88
C LEU A 125 -18.80 -20.22 -17.20
N SER A 126 -19.62 -19.41 -16.53
CA SER A 126 -21.07 -19.38 -16.76
C SER A 126 -21.43 -18.83 -18.14
N LYS A 127 -20.73 -17.80 -18.65
CA LYS A 127 -20.89 -17.29 -20.02
C LYS A 127 -20.57 -18.38 -21.04
N ARG A 128 -19.50 -19.15 -20.82
CA ARG A 128 -19.15 -20.31 -21.64
C ARG A 128 -20.25 -21.37 -21.64
N ALA A 129 -20.88 -21.60 -20.49
CA ALA A 129 -21.96 -22.59 -20.36
C ALA A 129 -23.31 -22.13 -20.96
N ARG A 130 -23.58 -20.82 -21.03
CA ARG A 130 -24.90 -20.25 -21.34
C ARG A 130 -25.06 -19.74 -22.79
N GLY A 131 -23.98 -19.66 -23.58
CA GLY A 131 -24.11 -19.42 -25.01
C GLY A 131 -24.88 -20.56 -25.67
N GLY A 132 -26.12 -20.32 -26.10
CA GLY A 132 -27.15 -21.33 -26.44
C GLY A 132 -26.84 -22.30 -27.59
N LEU A 133 -25.63 -22.25 -28.16
CA LEU A 133 -25.06 -23.18 -29.15
C LEU A 133 -23.60 -23.57 -28.80
N GLY A 134 -23.10 -23.24 -27.61
CA GLY A 134 -21.68 -23.30 -27.26
C GLY A 134 -21.11 -24.70 -27.08
N ALA A 135 -21.91 -25.67 -26.62
CA ALA A 135 -21.43 -27.06 -26.51
C ALA A 135 -21.56 -27.82 -27.85
N LEU A 136 -22.65 -27.61 -28.61
CA LEU A 136 -22.96 -28.34 -29.83
C LEU A 136 -22.41 -27.68 -31.11
N GLY A 137 -22.42 -26.35 -31.19
CA GLY A 137 -21.85 -25.58 -32.31
C GLY A 137 -20.32 -25.58 -32.35
N ARG A 138 -19.65 -25.74 -31.20
CA ARG A 138 -18.17 -25.88 -31.13
C ARG A 138 -17.69 -27.27 -31.53
N TRP A 139 -18.47 -28.31 -31.21
CA TRP A 139 -18.24 -29.67 -31.74
C TRP A 139 -18.39 -29.71 -33.27
N ALA A 140 -19.42 -29.08 -33.82
CA ALA A 140 -19.70 -29.07 -35.26
C ALA A 140 -18.67 -28.27 -36.10
N ALA A 141 -17.97 -27.31 -35.48
CA ALA A 141 -16.90 -26.54 -36.12
C ALA A 141 -15.52 -27.25 -36.11
N GLY A 142 -15.45 -28.51 -35.67
CA GLY A 142 -14.20 -29.30 -35.64
C GLY A 142 -13.22 -28.87 -34.54
N GLY A 143 -13.65 -28.07 -33.57
CA GLY A 143 -12.83 -27.57 -32.47
C GLY A 143 -13.05 -28.35 -31.18
N ALA A 144 -11.96 -28.62 -30.44
CA ALA A 144 -12.04 -29.17 -29.09
C ALA A 144 -12.94 -28.29 -28.20
N VAL A 145 -13.71 -28.94 -27.31
CA VAL A 145 -14.66 -28.34 -26.36
C VAL A 145 -14.03 -27.23 -25.49
N THR A 146 -12.71 -27.11 -25.49
CA THR A 146 -11.89 -26.23 -24.68
C THR A 146 -11.26 -25.02 -25.41
N ALA A 147 -11.32 -24.93 -26.75
CA ALA A 147 -10.59 -23.89 -27.49
C ALA A 147 -11.22 -22.50 -27.28
N LYS A 148 -10.60 -21.59 -26.52
CA LYS A 148 -11.12 -20.25 -26.20
C LYS A 148 -11.33 -19.41 -27.47
N SER A 149 -12.31 -18.51 -27.49
CA SER A 149 -12.41 -17.54 -28.59
C SER A 149 -11.33 -16.47 -28.47
N ILE A 150 -10.93 -15.85 -29.58
CA ILE A 150 -9.89 -14.81 -29.59
C ILE A 150 -10.28 -13.63 -28.68
N ASP A 151 -11.56 -13.24 -28.70
CA ASP A 151 -12.08 -12.17 -27.83
C ASP A 151 -12.05 -12.57 -26.35
N GLU A 152 -12.36 -13.84 -26.02
CA GLU A 152 -12.26 -14.35 -24.64
C GLU A 152 -10.80 -14.38 -24.15
N GLU A 153 -9.85 -14.71 -25.02
CA GLU A 153 -8.42 -14.72 -24.68
C GLU A 153 -7.88 -13.33 -24.40
N GLN A 154 -8.31 -12.32 -25.17
CA GLN A 154 -7.93 -10.93 -24.94
C GLN A 154 -8.49 -10.41 -23.61
N GLU A 155 -9.78 -10.64 -23.35
CA GLU A 155 -10.39 -10.25 -22.07
C GLU A 155 -9.70 -10.92 -20.88
N GLU A 156 -9.35 -12.20 -20.99
CA GLU A 156 -8.64 -12.93 -19.93
C GLU A 156 -7.22 -12.39 -19.72
N ALA A 157 -6.52 -12.04 -20.80
CA ALA A 157 -5.19 -11.44 -20.73
C ALA A 157 -5.21 -10.09 -20.01
N GLU A 158 -6.13 -9.19 -20.37
CA GLU A 158 -6.28 -7.89 -19.71
C GLU A 158 -6.59 -8.05 -18.22
N ARG A 159 -7.48 -8.98 -17.86
CA ARG A 159 -7.82 -9.28 -16.47
C ARG A 159 -6.61 -9.80 -15.70
N LYS A 160 -5.83 -10.71 -16.29
CA LYS A 160 -4.59 -11.22 -15.67
C LYS A 160 -3.59 -10.10 -15.44
N THR A 161 -3.40 -9.20 -16.40
CA THR A 161 -2.51 -8.04 -16.22
C THR A 161 -2.95 -7.18 -15.03
N VAL A 162 -4.24 -6.89 -14.91
CA VAL A 162 -4.79 -6.13 -13.77
C VAL A 162 -4.61 -6.90 -12.46
N GLY A 163 -4.89 -8.20 -12.43
CA GLY A 163 -4.73 -9.06 -11.26
C GLY A 163 -3.27 -9.12 -10.79
N THR A 164 -2.32 -9.34 -11.70
CA THR A 164 -0.89 -9.31 -11.39
C THR A 164 -0.46 -7.96 -10.85
N HIS A 165 -0.94 -6.84 -11.42
CA HIS A 165 -0.63 -5.52 -10.90
C HIS A 165 -1.17 -5.33 -9.47
N ARG A 166 -2.42 -5.74 -9.20
CA ARG A 166 -3.03 -5.60 -7.87
C ARG A 166 -2.34 -6.48 -6.83
N GLU A 167 -1.95 -7.71 -7.18
CA GLU A 167 -1.13 -8.56 -6.31
C GLU A 167 0.22 -7.90 -5.99
N SER A 168 0.86 -7.29 -7.00
CA SER A 168 2.12 -6.57 -6.80
C SER A 168 1.98 -5.40 -5.82
N VAL A 169 0.84 -4.69 -5.86
CA VAL A 169 0.51 -3.61 -4.93
C VAL A 169 0.31 -4.15 -3.51
N ILE A 170 -0.40 -5.27 -3.33
CA ILE A 170 -0.60 -5.89 -2.02
C ILE A 170 0.75 -6.31 -1.41
N VAL A 171 1.59 -6.99 -2.19
CA VAL A 171 2.94 -7.40 -1.75
C VAL A 171 3.79 -6.18 -1.40
N TYR A 172 3.70 -5.10 -2.17
CA TYR A 172 4.36 -3.85 -1.85
C TYR A 172 3.91 -3.28 -0.50
N LEU A 173 2.59 -3.21 -0.24
CA LEU A 173 2.06 -2.71 1.03
C LEU A 173 2.49 -3.57 2.22
N GLN A 174 2.51 -4.90 2.06
CA GLN A 174 3.00 -5.82 3.09
C GLN A 174 4.46 -5.54 3.46
N ARG A 175 5.35 -5.43 2.45
CA ARG A 175 6.76 -5.09 2.68
C ARG A 175 6.93 -3.74 3.38
N ARG A 176 6.14 -2.74 3.01
CA ARG A 176 6.17 -1.42 3.66
C ARG A 176 5.70 -1.48 5.12
N LEU A 177 4.71 -2.30 5.42
CA LEU A 177 4.25 -2.52 6.79
C LEU A 177 5.31 -3.28 7.62
N GLU A 178 5.98 -4.27 7.03
CA GLU A 178 7.10 -4.99 7.65
C GLU A 178 8.26 -4.03 7.98
N GLU A 179 8.62 -3.13 7.06
CA GLU A 179 9.62 -2.09 7.31
C GLU A 179 9.25 -1.20 8.50
N ALA A 180 7.98 -0.77 8.58
CA ALA A 180 7.48 0.03 9.71
C ALA A 180 7.54 -0.76 11.03
N GLY A 181 7.15 -2.05 10.99
CA GLY A 181 7.24 -2.96 12.12
C GLY A 181 8.68 -3.14 12.61
N ARG A 182 9.64 -3.23 11.69
CA ARG A 182 11.07 -3.33 12.03
C ARG A 182 11.58 -2.09 12.76
N VAL A 183 11.18 -0.90 12.32
CA VAL A 183 11.55 0.35 13.01
C VAL A 183 11.05 0.34 14.46
N GLN A 184 9.82 -0.14 14.69
CA GLN A 184 9.29 -0.27 16.05
C GLN A 184 10.06 -1.32 16.87
N SER A 185 10.28 -2.51 16.32
CA SER A 185 10.95 -3.60 17.06
C SER A 185 12.38 -3.22 17.43
N GLU A 186 13.13 -2.59 16.52
CA GLU A 186 14.48 -2.08 16.79
C GLU A 186 14.50 -1.12 17.99
N MET A 187 13.52 -0.21 18.08
CA MET A 187 13.44 0.75 19.21
C MET A 187 13.17 0.04 20.54
N MET A 188 12.26 -0.94 20.54
CA MET A 188 11.94 -1.73 21.72
C MET A 188 13.12 -2.60 22.17
N GLU A 189 13.84 -3.24 21.24
CA GLU A 189 15.01 -4.06 21.51
C GLU A 189 16.11 -3.25 22.21
N VAL A 190 16.40 -2.04 21.72
CA VAL A 190 17.37 -1.15 22.35
C VAL A 190 16.94 -0.77 23.77
N ARG A 191 15.65 -0.53 24.01
CA ARG A 191 15.13 -0.22 25.34
C ARG A 191 15.29 -1.40 26.29
N LEU A 192 14.83 -2.58 25.89
CA LEU A 192 14.95 -3.81 26.67
C LEU A 192 16.42 -4.18 26.97
N GLY A 193 17.30 -4.03 25.97
CA GLY A 193 18.74 -4.27 26.16
C GLY A 193 19.34 -3.39 27.26
N ARG A 194 18.97 -2.11 27.30
CA ARG A 194 19.42 -1.17 28.34
C ARG A 194 18.84 -1.47 29.72
N GLU A 195 17.60 -1.95 29.79
CA GLU A 195 16.99 -2.38 31.05
C GLU A 195 17.72 -3.61 31.60
N VAL A 196 18.06 -4.57 30.73
CA VAL A 196 18.85 -5.75 31.09
C VAL A 196 20.26 -5.36 31.56
N GLU A 197 20.95 -4.46 30.86
CA GLU A 197 22.28 -3.97 31.27
C GLU A 197 22.26 -3.28 32.65
N LYS A 198 21.24 -2.46 32.91
CA LYS A 198 21.03 -1.84 34.22
C LYS A 198 20.78 -2.86 35.34
N SER A 199 20.06 -3.94 35.06
CA SER A 199 19.80 -5.00 36.04
C SER A 199 21.02 -5.86 36.38
N LYS A 200 22.04 -5.84 35.51
CA LYS A 200 23.29 -6.60 35.67
C LYS A 200 24.41 -5.80 36.34
N SER A 201 24.28 -4.48 36.45
CA SER A 201 25.26 -3.57 37.08
C SER A 201 24.91 -3.29 38.53
#